data_AF-A0A382BKQ5-F1
#
_entry.id   AF-A0A382BKQ5-F1
#
_cell.length_a   1.000
_cell.length_b   1.000
_cell.length_c   1.000
_cell.angle_alpha   90.00
_cell.angle_beta   90.00
_cell.angle_gamma   90.00
#
_symmetry.space_group_name_H-M   'P 1'
#
loop_
_entity.id
_entity.type
_entity.pdbx_description
1 polymer ?
#
loop_
_entity_poly.entity_id
_entity_poly.type
_entity_poly.pdbx_seq_one_letter_code
_entity_poly.pdbx_strand_id
1 'polypeptide(L)'
;MELYQLKKGKILVIGDIILDEYLKGSVSRVSPEAPVSVLKPEDRELRLGGASNVAANVKSLGSRVELLGVVGRDETGKELRSLLKDASIKASLASSDKTTIHKLRLLAGQQQLLRLDIEQTFDWKEWRSTKKSFSKKLKDFGAVIVSDYGKGTLQDVPFIIQQAKKRDIPVFIDPKGNNFNKYKGAYIITPNYLEFSTEVGGVKNEQELNGKASNMIKKLSLQGLLITRGQEGMTLFKKERGKVNRSDFPTEARDVFDVSGAGDTVIASLAAAQSSGMTLEDSVKLANAAAGIVVGKSGTASPSLAELSISLNSGDSVLSKAQIKDLVKEAKKDSKKIVFTNGCFDLLHVGHITYLEEAEQLGDRLVVALNSDSSVRKLK
;
A
#
# COMPACT_ATOMS: atom_id res chain seq x y z
N MET A 1 0.99 -18.30 8.36
CA MET A 1 2.03 -17.35 7.89
C MET A 1 2.54 -16.57 9.08
N GLU A 2 3.85 -16.49 9.31
CA GLU A 2 4.41 -15.86 10.52
C GLU A 2 4.73 -14.36 10.34
N LEU A 3 3.75 -13.49 10.63
CA LEU A 3 3.90 -12.04 10.41
C LEU A 3 5.03 -11.38 11.21
N TYR A 4 5.47 -11.97 12.33
CA TYR A 4 6.58 -11.42 13.12
C TYR A 4 7.91 -11.41 12.33
N GLN A 5 8.05 -12.26 11.31
CA GLN A 5 9.22 -12.32 10.45
C GLN A 5 9.44 -11.01 9.68
N LEU A 6 8.38 -10.24 9.41
CA LEU A 6 8.42 -8.97 8.69
C LEU A 6 9.36 -7.94 9.34
N LYS A 7 9.61 -8.04 10.64
CA LYS A 7 10.58 -7.19 11.37
C LYS A 7 12.02 -7.35 10.89
N LYS A 8 12.35 -8.49 10.28
CA LYS A 8 13.69 -8.75 9.71
C LYS A 8 13.90 -7.97 8.42
N GLY A 9 12.83 -7.72 7.67
CA GLY A 9 12.84 -6.98 6.42
C GLY A 9 13.49 -5.60 6.55
N LYS A 10 14.37 -5.29 5.60
CA LYS A 10 14.99 -3.97 5.46
C LYS A 10 14.91 -3.54 3.99
N ILE A 11 14.09 -2.53 3.72
CA ILE A 11 13.71 -2.10 2.38
C ILE A 11 14.24 -0.69 2.11
N LEU A 12 14.79 -0.48 0.92
CA LEU A 12 15.10 0.84 0.40
C LEU A 12 14.02 1.24 -0.62
N VAL A 13 13.26 2.27 -0.33
CA VAL A 13 12.26 2.82 -1.26
C VAL A 13 12.88 4.01 -1.98
N ILE A 14 12.79 4.06 -3.31
CA ILE A 14 13.26 5.17 -4.12
C ILE A 14 12.20 5.54 -5.15
N GLY A 15 11.82 6.82 -5.22
CA GLY A 15 10.75 7.22 -6.13
C GLY A 15 10.25 8.64 -5.96
N ASP A 16 9.18 8.95 -6.68
CA ASP A 16 8.51 10.24 -6.63
C ASP A 16 7.74 10.39 -5.31
N ILE A 17 8.07 11.42 -4.55
CA ILE A 17 7.47 11.71 -3.25
C ILE A 17 6.36 12.74 -3.46
N ILE A 18 5.17 12.42 -2.98
CA ILE A 18 3.95 13.20 -3.21
C ILE A 18 3.33 13.54 -1.86
N LEU A 19 2.86 14.78 -1.69
CA LEU A 19 1.94 15.13 -0.62
C LEU A 19 0.51 15.00 -1.15
N ASP A 20 -0.32 14.19 -0.50
CA ASP A 20 -1.76 14.15 -0.76
C ASP A 20 -2.47 15.00 0.30
N GLU A 21 -3.14 16.07 -0.13
CA GLU A 21 -3.93 16.96 0.73
C GLU A 21 -5.42 16.78 0.45
N TYR A 22 -6.22 16.69 1.50
CA TYR A 22 -7.67 16.56 1.46
C TYR A 22 -8.27 17.74 2.21
N LEU A 23 -8.96 18.61 1.48
CA LEU A 23 -9.72 19.72 2.06
C LEU A 23 -11.20 19.36 2.00
N LYS A 24 -11.77 19.02 3.16
CA LYS A 24 -13.17 18.62 3.30
C LYS A 24 -13.99 19.80 3.78
N GLY A 25 -15.19 19.92 3.25
CA GLY A 25 -16.09 21.00 3.65
C GLY A 25 -17.52 20.78 3.20
N SER A 26 -18.32 21.83 3.34
CA SER A 26 -19.71 21.86 2.90
C SER A 26 -19.89 22.77 1.69
N VAL A 27 -20.81 22.38 0.80
CA VAL A 27 -21.28 23.22 -0.31
C VAL A 27 -22.74 23.54 -0.04
N SER A 28 -23.01 24.80 0.32
CA SER A 28 -24.36 25.26 0.64
C SER A 28 -24.94 26.25 -0.38
N ARG A 29 -24.11 26.74 -1.32
CA ARG A 29 -24.54 27.73 -2.32
C ARG A 29 -23.68 27.66 -3.58
N VAL A 30 -24.24 28.19 -4.67
CA VAL A 30 -23.53 28.49 -5.93
C VAL A 30 -22.95 29.90 -5.83
N SER A 31 -21.81 30.14 -6.48
CA SER A 31 -21.18 31.46 -6.51
C SER A 31 -22.06 32.46 -7.29
N PRO A 32 -22.19 33.72 -6.82
CA PRO A 32 -22.85 34.78 -7.60
C PRO A 32 -22.00 35.29 -8.77
N GLU A 33 -20.70 34.97 -8.79
CA GLU A 33 -19.74 35.44 -9.81
C GLU A 33 -19.62 34.49 -11.01
N ALA A 34 -19.85 33.20 -10.79
CA ALA A 34 -19.75 32.15 -11.81
C ALA A 34 -20.62 30.95 -11.42
N PRO A 35 -21.10 30.13 -12.38
CA PRO A 35 -21.93 28.96 -12.12
C PRO A 35 -21.12 27.78 -11.54
N VAL A 36 -20.47 28.00 -10.39
CA VAL A 36 -19.61 27.04 -9.70
C VAL A 36 -19.99 26.93 -8.23
N SER A 37 -19.77 25.74 -7.66
CA SER A 37 -20.02 25.50 -6.23
C SER A 37 -19.02 26.24 -5.35
N VAL A 38 -19.49 26.81 -4.24
CA VAL A 38 -18.61 27.40 -3.21
C VAL A 38 -18.40 26.37 -2.10
N LEU A 39 -17.17 25.86 -2.00
CA LEU A 39 -16.76 24.99 -0.90
C LEU A 39 -16.32 25.85 0.29
N LYS A 40 -16.93 25.63 1.46
CA LYS A 40 -16.44 26.18 2.73
C LYS A 40 -15.60 25.10 3.43
N PRO A 41 -14.27 25.25 3.53
CA PRO A 41 -13.42 24.27 4.20
C PRO A 41 -13.73 24.16 5.69
N GLU A 42 -13.75 22.94 6.20
CA GLU A 42 -14.02 22.61 7.62
C GLU A 42 -12.92 21.73 8.21
N ASP A 43 -12.36 20.83 7.40
CA ASP A 43 -11.29 19.92 7.80
C ASP A 43 -10.19 19.88 6.73
N ARG A 44 -8.94 19.79 7.19
CA ARG A 44 -7.74 19.69 6.34
C ARG A 44 -6.91 18.51 6.82
N GLU A 45 -6.70 17.57 5.92
CA GLU A 45 -5.95 16.34 6.21
C GLU A 45 -4.79 16.20 5.22
N LEU A 46 -3.59 15.93 5.76
CA LEU A 46 -2.38 15.70 4.97
C LEU A 46 -1.92 14.26 5.08
N ARG A 47 -1.54 13.67 3.95
CA ARG A 47 -1.09 12.28 3.87
C ARG A 47 0.15 12.12 3.01
N LEU A 48 0.93 11.11 3.34
CA LEU A 48 2.05 10.65 2.53
C LEU A 48 1.51 9.98 1.26
N GLY A 49 2.02 10.41 0.10
CA GLY A 49 1.66 9.92 -1.22
C GLY A 49 2.86 9.35 -1.99
N GLY A 50 2.57 8.59 -3.05
CA GLY A 50 3.57 7.99 -3.93
C GLY A 50 4.62 7.15 -3.19
N ALA A 51 5.91 7.37 -3.45
CA ALA A 51 6.99 6.63 -2.80
C ALA A 51 6.97 6.75 -1.27
N SER A 52 6.45 7.86 -0.72
CA SER A 52 6.32 8.03 0.73
C SER A 52 5.16 7.22 1.32
N ASN A 53 4.08 6.99 0.56
CA ASN A 53 3.00 6.06 0.93
C ASN A 53 3.48 4.60 0.92
N VAL A 54 4.28 4.22 -0.10
CA VAL A 54 4.95 2.91 -0.13
C VAL A 54 5.80 2.72 1.13
N ALA A 55 6.60 3.72 1.51
CA ALA A 55 7.42 3.65 2.72
C ALA A 55 6.57 3.54 4.00
N ALA A 56 5.44 4.25 4.08
CA ALA A 56 4.50 4.16 5.19
C ALA A 56 3.90 2.75 5.31
N ASN A 57 3.52 2.12 4.18
CA ASN A 57 3.04 0.74 4.15
C ASN A 57 4.12 -0.25 4.61
N VAL A 58 5.37 -0.12 4.14
CA VAL A 58 6.47 -0.98 4.63
C VAL A 58 6.66 -0.81 6.15
N LYS A 59 6.55 0.43 6.65
CA LYS A 59 6.68 0.73 8.08
C LYS A 59 5.53 0.13 8.91
N SER A 60 4.28 0.20 8.43
CA SER A 60 3.11 -0.32 9.14
C SER A 60 3.15 -1.85 9.29
N LEU A 61 3.79 -2.54 8.35
CA LEU A 61 4.09 -3.97 8.38
C LEU A 61 5.21 -4.34 9.38
N GLY A 62 5.82 -3.36 10.04
CA GLY A 62 6.88 -3.56 11.03
C GLY A 62 8.28 -3.75 10.44
N SER A 63 8.44 -3.68 9.12
CA SER A 63 9.75 -3.73 8.46
C SER A 63 10.52 -2.41 8.60
N ARG A 64 11.85 -2.49 8.50
CA ARG A 64 12.70 -1.30 8.46
C ARG A 64 12.69 -0.71 7.06
N VAL A 65 12.49 0.60 6.97
CA VAL A 65 12.44 1.30 5.69
C VAL A 65 13.34 2.54 5.70
N GLU A 66 13.98 2.78 4.56
CA GLU A 66 14.63 4.05 4.25
C GLU A 66 14.11 4.58 2.91
N LEU A 67 13.72 5.85 2.87
CA LEU A 67 13.13 6.50 1.69
C LEU A 67 14.14 7.44 1.01
N LEU A 68 14.25 7.35 -0.31
CA LEU A 68 14.99 8.26 -1.18
C LEU A 68 14.05 8.92 -2.18
N GLY A 69 14.24 10.21 -2.40
CA GLY A 69 13.50 10.96 -3.40
C GLY A 69 13.88 12.42 -3.37
N VAL A 70 13.03 13.24 -3.98
CA VAL A 70 13.23 14.68 -4.14
C VAL A 70 12.04 15.41 -3.55
N VAL A 71 12.30 16.53 -2.87
CA VAL A 71 11.28 17.48 -2.45
C VAL A 71 11.74 18.91 -2.73
N GLY A 72 10.80 19.81 -2.95
CA GLY A 72 11.06 21.24 -3.10
C GLY A 72 11.56 21.89 -1.80
N ARG A 73 12.10 23.10 -1.93
CA ARG A 73 12.38 24.00 -0.80
C ARG A 73 11.20 24.95 -0.57
N ASP A 74 10.04 24.38 -0.31
CA ASP A 74 8.76 25.06 -0.11
C ASP A 74 8.06 24.56 1.17
N GLU A 75 6.92 25.17 1.52
CA GLU A 75 6.14 24.76 2.70
C GLU A 75 5.62 23.33 2.58
N THR A 76 5.14 22.92 1.41
CA THR A 76 4.75 21.52 1.12
C THR A 76 5.89 20.54 1.45
N GLY A 77 7.12 20.86 1.07
CA GLY A 77 8.31 20.06 1.37
C GLY A 77 8.65 20.02 2.87
N LYS A 78 8.34 21.08 3.62
CA LYS A 78 8.47 21.08 5.10
C LYS A 78 7.38 20.24 5.76
N GLU A 79 6.12 20.39 5.35
CA GLU A 79 5.00 19.57 5.85
C GLU A 79 5.29 18.07 5.62
N LEU A 80 5.75 17.70 4.42
CA LEU A 80 6.08 16.33 4.11
C LEU A 80 7.21 15.77 4.99
N ARG A 81 8.25 16.57 5.28
CA ARG A 81 9.31 16.17 6.22
C ARG A 81 8.79 15.98 7.64
N SER A 82 7.82 16.78 8.08
CA SER A 82 7.15 16.59 9.37
C SER A 82 6.40 15.26 9.41
N LEU A 83 5.57 14.98 8.39
CA LEU A 83 4.82 13.73 8.30
C LEU A 83 5.74 12.49 8.29
N LEU A 84 6.86 12.53 7.56
CA LEU A 84 7.84 11.45 7.57
C LEU A 84 8.46 11.23 8.96
N LYS A 85 8.73 12.32 9.69
CA LYS A 85 9.26 12.26 11.06
C LYS A 85 8.23 11.64 12.02
N ASP A 86 6.98 12.08 11.94
CA ASP A 86 5.88 11.57 12.77
C ASP A 86 5.62 10.09 12.49
N ALA A 87 5.71 9.67 11.23
CA ALA A 87 5.65 8.27 10.82
C ALA A 87 6.92 7.45 11.17
N SER A 88 7.95 8.08 11.75
CA SER A 88 9.24 7.43 12.07
C SER A 88 9.87 6.73 10.85
N ILE A 89 9.80 7.38 9.69
CA ILE A 89 10.39 6.94 8.43
C ILE A 89 11.69 7.69 8.22
N LYS A 90 12.80 6.94 8.13
CA LYS A 90 14.10 7.52 7.80
C LYS A 90 14.09 7.90 6.31
N ALA A 91 14.37 9.16 6.01
CA ALA A 91 14.41 9.63 4.63
C ALA A 91 15.73 10.35 4.32
N SER A 92 16.18 10.26 3.07
CA SER A 92 17.26 11.10 2.54
C SER A 92 16.79 11.74 1.25
N LEU A 93 16.33 12.97 1.41
CA LEU A 93 15.63 13.73 0.39
C LEU A 93 16.59 14.73 -0.24
N ALA A 94 16.77 14.65 -1.54
CA ALA A 94 17.39 15.73 -2.30
C ALA A 94 16.45 16.94 -2.32
N SER A 95 17.00 18.13 -2.15
CA SER A 95 16.23 19.39 -2.23
C SER A 95 16.31 19.96 -3.64
N SER A 96 15.16 20.34 -4.20
CA SER A 96 15.05 21.04 -5.48
C SER A 96 14.56 22.49 -5.28
N ASP A 97 14.85 23.34 -6.25
CA ASP A 97 14.25 24.68 -6.36
C ASP A 97 12.85 24.61 -7.03
N LYS A 98 12.47 23.46 -7.58
CA LYS A 98 11.13 23.16 -8.09
C LYS A 98 10.16 22.84 -6.96
N THR A 99 8.86 23.02 -7.21
CA THR A 99 7.81 22.75 -6.22
C THR A 99 7.73 21.26 -5.87
N THR A 100 7.52 20.96 -4.59
CA THR A 100 7.18 19.62 -4.12
C THR A 100 5.89 19.15 -4.80
N ILE A 101 5.85 17.89 -5.23
CA ILE A 101 4.68 17.31 -5.90
C ILE A 101 3.53 17.24 -4.89
N HIS A 102 2.44 17.91 -5.19
CA HIS A 102 1.31 18.07 -4.29
C HIS A 102 -0.01 17.80 -5.04
N LYS A 103 -0.84 16.94 -4.46
CA LYS A 103 -2.18 16.61 -4.97
C LYS A 103 -3.24 17.03 -3.97
N LEU A 104 -3.87 18.17 -4.23
CA LEU A 104 -4.96 18.70 -3.42
C LEU A 104 -6.30 18.17 -3.94
N ARG A 105 -7.07 17.52 -3.07
CA ARG A 105 -8.43 17.03 -3.34
C ARG A 105 -9.42 17.85 -2.53
N LEU A 106 -10.41 18.42 -3.21
CA LEU A 106 -11.51 19.16 -2.59
C LEU A 106 -12.71 18.24 -2.46
N LEU A 107 -13.25 18.08 -1.25
CA LEU A 107 -14.34 17.16 -0.97
C LEU A 107 -15.53 17.88 -0.32
N ALA A 108 -16.74 17.54 -0.78
CA ALA A 108 -18.00 17.89 -0.12
C ALA A 108 -18.72 16.63 0.32
N GLY A 109 -18.79 16.41 1.64
CA GLY A 109 -19.21 15.11 2.18
C GLY A 109 -18.31 13.98 1.68
N GLN A 110 -18.91 12.98 1.01
CA GLN A 110 -18.17 11.86 0.40
C GLN A 110 -17.81 12.10 -1.08
N GLN A 111 -18.25 13.20 -1.69
CA GLN A 111 -18.02 13.47 -3.10
C GLN A 111 -16.76 14.30 -3.31
N GLN A 112 -15.86 13.83 -4.18
CA GLN A 112 -14.74 14.63 -4.64
C GLN A 112 -15.20 15.62 -5.71
N LEU A 113 -15.03 16.92 -5.45
CA LEU A 113 -15.43 18.00 -6.36
C LEU A 113 -14.36 18.30 -7.41
N LEU A 114 -13.10 18.38 -6.97
CA LEU A 114 -11.98 18.78 -7.81
C LEU A 114 -10.68 18.18 -7.28
N ARG A 115 -9.73 17.95 -8.18
CA ARG A 115 -8.34 17.67 -7.85
C ARG A 115 -7.43 18.68 -8.52
N LEU A 116 -6.53 19.27 -7.75
CA LEU A 116 -5.47 20.13 -8.25
C LEU A 116 -4.14 19.41 -8.10
N ASP A 117 -3.45 19.19 -9.21
CA ASP A 117 -2.11 18.61 -9.24
C ASP A 117 -1.12 19.78 -9.38
N ILE A 118 -0.41 20.09 -8.29
CA ILE A 118 0.60 21.16 -8.20
C ILE A 118 1.96 20.48 -8.25
N GLU A 119 2.60 20.51 -9.42
CA GLU A 119 3.82 19.76 -9.64
C GLU A 119 4.66 20.36 -10.77
N GLN A 120 5.97 20.07 -10.70
CA GLN A 120 6.94 20.35 -11.75
C GLN A 120 7.80 19.11 -11.94
N THR A 121 8.17 18.81 -13.18
CA THR A 121 9.02 17.66 -13.48
C THR A 121 10.46 17.92 -13.02
N PHE A 122 10.99 17.06 -12.14
CA PHE A 122 12.40 17.10 -11.73
C PHE A 122 13.32 16.68 -12.88
N ASP A 123 14.57 17.17 -12.89
CA ASP A 123 15.50 16.92 -13.99
C ASP A 123 16.78 16.19 -13.53
N TRP A 124 17.76 16.12 -14.44
CA TRP A 124 19.04 15.45 -14.20
C TRP A 124 19.83 16.00 -13.01
N LYS A 125 19.65 17.27 -12.63
CA LYS A 125 20.26 17.88 -11.43
C LYS A 125 19.78 17.18 -10.16
N GLU A 126 18.47 17.06 -9.99
CA GLU A 126 17.87 16.37 -8.85
C GLU A 126 18.22 14.89 -8.85
N TRP A 127 18.12 14.24 -10.01
CA TRP A 127 18.47 12.82 -10.15
C TRP A 127 19.92 12.53 -9.78
N ARG A 128 20.90 13.37 -10.15
CA ARG A 128 22.32 13.17 -9.75
C ARG A 128 22.49 13.10 -8.24
N SER A 129 21.77 13.95 -7.50
CA SER A 129 21.82 13.98 -6.03
C SER A 129 21.19 12.73 -5.42
N THR A 130 20.03 12.31 -5.95
CA THR A 130 19.35 11.08 -5.54
C THR A 130 20.16 9.83 -5.89
N LYS A 131 20.75 9.77 -7.09
CA LYS A 131 21.64 8.70 -7.59
C LYS A 131 22.86 8.53 -6.69
N LYS A 132 23.53 9.62 -6.29
CA LYS A 132 24.65 9.60 -5.34
C LYS A 132 24.22 9.04 -3.97
N SER A 133 23.07 9.47 -3.48
CA SER A 133 22.52 8.99 -2.20
C SER A 133 22.18 7.49 -2.25
N PHE A 134 21.57 7.05 -3.36
CA PHE A 134 21.28 5.65 -3.64
C PHE A 134 22.54 4.79 -3.62
N SER A 135 23.58 5.16 -4.40
CA SER A 135 24.84 4.40 -4.45
C SER A 135 25.55 4.34 -3.08
N LYS A 136 25.48 5.41 -2.28
CA LYS A 136 26.07 5.43 -0.93
C LYS A 136 25.33 4.49 0.03
N LYS A 137 24.01 4.43 -0.07
CA LYS A 137 23.15 3.73 0.89
C LYS A 137 22.89 2.28 0.54
N LEU A 138 22.94 1.90 -0.73
CA LEU A 138 22.65 0.54 -1.21
C LEU A 138 23.66 -0.48 -0.64
N LYS A 139 23.43 -0.86 0.62
CA LYS A 139 24.20 -1.79 1.46
C LYS A 139 23.25 -2.40 2.47
N ASP A 140 23.31 -3.73 2.62
CA ASP A 140 22.55 -4.47 3.64
C ASP A 140 21.03 -4.22 3.60
N PHE A 141 20.46 -4.05 2.40
CA PHE A 141 19.01 -4.02 2.19
C PHE A 141 18.58 -5.37 1.60
N GLY A 142 17.45 -5.90 2.07
CA GLY A 142 16.88 -7.13 1.54
C GLY A 142 16.05 -6.92 0.27
N ALA A 143 15.64 -5.69 -0.03
CA ALA A 143 14.95 -5.33 -1.26
C ALA A 143 15.07 -3.83 -1.58
N VAL A 144 14.94 -3.48 -2.85
CA VAL A 144 14.71 -2.11 -3.33
C VAL A 144 13.31 -2.04 -3.95
N ILE A 145 12.52 -1.03 -3.58
CA ILE A 145 11.27 -0.70 -4.27
C ILE A 145 11.49 0.57 -5.10
N VAL A 146 11.17 0.50 -6.39
CA VAL A 146 11.14 1.64 -7.29
C VAL A 146 9.70 2.06 -7.51
N SER A 147 9.36 3.27 -7.07
CA SER A 147 8.02 3.85 -7.17
C SER A 147 8.07 5.04 -8.14
N ASP A 148 7.90 4.73 -9.44
CA ASP A 148 8.04 5.69 -10.54
C ASP A 148 6.67 6.22 -10.95
N TYR A 149 6.35 7.46 -10.57
CA TYR A 149 5.12 8.14 -10.97
C TYR A 149 5.32 9.05 -12.19
N GLY A 150 6.48 8.96 -12.85
CA GLY A 150 6.81 9.76 -14.02
C GLY A 150 7.02 11.24 -13.71
N LYS A 151 7.41 11.61 -12.48
CA LYS A 151 7.61 13.01 -12.08
C LYS A 151 9.07 13.48 -12.14
N GLY A 152 9.95 12.62 -12.68
CA GLY A 152 11.33 12.97 -12.98
C GLY A 152 12.31 12.76 -11.83
N THR A 153 11.86 12.29 -10.65
CA THR A 153 12.79 11.86 -9.59
C THR A 153 13.70 10.74 -10.05
N LEU A 154 13.19 9.89 -10.95
CA LEU A 154 13.88 8.74 -11.52
C LEU A 154 14.14 8.97 -13.01
N GLN A 155 15.38 9.29 -13.37
CA GLN A 155 15.78 9.51 -14.77
C GLN A 155 16.48 8.27 -15.39
N ASP A 156 16.97 7.36 -14.56
CA ASP A 156 17.79 6.22 -14.98
C ASP A 156 17.51 4.99 -14.08
N VAL A 157 16.29 4.46 -14.23
CA VAL A 157 15.86 3.21 -13.57
C VAL A 157 16.78 2.01 -13.92
N PRO A 158 17.26 1.85 -15.17
CA PRO A 158 18.23 0.80 -15.49
C PRO A 158 19.49 0.82 -14.61
N PHE A 159 20.01 2.00 -14.25
CA PHE A 159 21.11 2.09 -13.29
C PHE A 159 20.75 1.56 -11.91
N ILE A 160 19.56 1.88 -11.38
CA ILE A 160 19.09 1.38 -10.08
C ILE A 160 19.09 -0.16 -10.08
N ILE A 161 18.48 -0.75 -11.11
CA ILE A 161 18.39 -2.20 -11.30
C ILE A 161 19.79 -2.81 -11.37
N GLN A 162 20.68 -2.24 -12.20
CA GLN A 162 22.03 -2.75 -12.37
C GLN A 162 22.84 -2.72 -11.06
N GLN A 163 22.74 -1.64 -10.27
CA GLN A 163 23.49 -1.50 -9.02
C GLN A 163 22.98 -2.42 -7.91
N ALA A 164 21.66 -2.64 -7.85
CA ALA A 164 21.04 -3.60 -6.93
C ALA A 164 21.40 -5.04 -7.30
N LYS A 165 21.34 -5.37 -8.59
CA LYS A 165 21.73 -6.69 -9.10
C LYS A 165 23.19 -7.05 -8.83
N LYS A 166 24.12 -6.08 -8.90
CA LYS A 166 25.54 -6.28 -8.53
C LYS A 166 25.76 -6.69 -7.06
N ARG A 167 24.73 -6.56 -6.22
CA ARG A 167 24.74 -6.87 -4.79
C ARG A 167 23.72 -7.94 -4.42
N ASP A 168 23.13 -8.60 -5.42
CA ASP A 168 22.07 -9.60 -5.26
C ASP A 168 20.84 -9.09 -4.48
N ILE A 169 20.56 -7.78 -4.57
CA ILE A 169 19.39 -7.16 -3.94
C ILE A 169 18.23 -7.17 -4.94
N PRO A 170 17.09 -7.83 -4.64
CA PRO A 170 15.94 -7.87 -5.55
C PRO A 170 15.29 -6.48 -5.67
N VAL A 171 14.90 -6.13 -6.90
CA VAL A 171 14.24 -4.85 -7.22
C VAL A 171 12.79 -5.09 -7.62
N PHE A 172 11.89 -4.48 -6.86
CA PHE A 172 10.44 -4.50 -7.06
C PHE A 172 10.04 -3.18 -7.70
N ILE A 173 9.22 -3.22 -8.75
CA ILE A 173 8.80 -2.01 -9.47
C ILE A 173 7.29 -1.99 -9.66
N ASP A 174 6.64 -0.89 -9.25
CA ASP A 174 5.27 -0.60 -9.68
C ASP A 174 5.37 0.22 -10.97
N PRO A 175 5.07 -0.37 -12.13
CA PRO A 175 5.30 0.30 -13.39
C PRO A 175 4.29 1.43 -13.61
N LYS A 176 4.75 2.56 -14.15
CA LYS A 176 3.89 3.57 -14.78
C LYS A 176 4.29 3.84 -16.23
N GLY A 177 3.28 4.16 -17.03
CA GLY A 177 3.39 4.45 -18.46
C GLY A 177 3.45 3.20 -19.34
N ASN A 178 3.73 3.40 -20.63
CA ASN A 178 3.56 2.39 -21.68
C ASN A 178 4.90 1.88 -22.23
N ASN A 179 5.95 1.87 -21.41
CA ASN A 179 7.25 1.37 -21.83
C ASN A 179 7.93 0.61 -20.69
N PHE A 180 7.70 -0.69 -20.63
CA PHE A 180 8.28 -1.54 -19.58
C PHE A 180 9.73 -1.94 -19.85
N ASN A 181 10.30 -1.60 -21.01
CA ASN A 181 11.69 -1.97 -21.34
C ASN A 181 12.72 -1.36 -20.38
N LYS A 182 12.41 -0.19 -19.78
CA LYS A 182 13.27 0.44 -18.77
C LYS A 182 13.39 -0.37 -17.47
N TYR A 183 12.52 -1.36 -17.27
CA TYR A 183 12.51 -2.25 -16.11
C TYR A 183 13.24 -3.58 -16.34
N LYS A 184 13.95 -3.72 -17.47
CA LYS A 184 14.68 -4.94 -17.81
C LYS A 184 15.69 -5.31 -16.71
N GLY A 185 15.60 -6.54 -16.22
CA GLY A 185 16.45 -7.10 -15.16
C GLY A 185 15.95 -6.86 -13.74
N ALA A 186 14.78 -6.23 -13.55
CA ALA A 186 14.11 -6.17 -12.25
C ALA A 186 13.75 -7.58 -11.75
N TYR A 187 13.55 -7.72 -10.44
CA TYR A 187 13.14 -8.99 -9.84
C TYR A 187 11.67 -9.28 -10.17
N ILE A 188 10.79 -8.33 -9.84
CA ILE A 188 9.37 -8.41 -10.14
C ILE A 188 8.82 -7.03 -10.49
N ILE A 189 7.85 -7.00 -11.41
CA ILE A 189 7.04 -5.82 -11.68
C ILE A 189 5.58 -6.13 -11.38
N THR A 190 4.82 -5.10 -10.94
CA THR A 190 3.46 -5.26 -10.42
C THR A 190 2.39 -4.45 -11.17
N PRO A 191 2.27 -4.54 -12.52
CA PRO A 191 1.26 -3.78 -13.25
C PRO A 191 -0.16 -4.19 -12.87
N ASN A 192 -1.11 -3.27 -13.01
CA ASN A 192 -2.52 -3.66 -13.09
C ASN A 192 -2.85 -4.28 -14.47
N TYR A 193 -4.00 -4.95 -14.56
CA TYR A 193 -4.42 -5.62 -15.79
C TYR A 193 -4.48 -4.67 -17.00
N LEU A 194 -4.91 -3.43 -16.81
CA LEU A 194 -4.98 -2.43 -17.88
C LEU A 194 -3.57 -2.03 -18.35
N GLU A 195 -2.67 -1.68 -17.44
CA GLU A 195 -1.26 -1.35 -17.73
C GLU A 195 -0.57 -2.50 -18.46
N PHE A 196 -0.75 -3.73 -17.98
CA PHE A 196 -0.22 -4.93 -18.64
C PHE A 196 -0.81 -5.08 -20.05
N SER A 197 -2.14 -5.07 -20.17
CA SER A 197 -2.86 -5.25 -21.44
C SER A 197 -2.45 -4.22 -22.48
N THR A 198 -2.32 -2.95 -22.08
CA THR A 198 -1.84 -1.87 -22.95
C THR A 198 -0.42 -2.12 -23.46
N GLU A 199 0.52 -2.50 -22.59
CA GLU A 199 1.92 -2.77 -22.97
C GLU A 199 2.05 -3.95 -23.95
N VAL A 200 1.19 -4.96 -23.84
CA VAL A 200 1.24 -6.17 -24.68
C VAL A 200 0.31 -6.13 -25.90
N GLY A 201 -0.36 -5.00 -26.15
CA GLY A 201 -1.26 -4.82 -27.29
C GLY A 201 -2.59 -5.58 -27.15
N GLY A 202 -3.20 -5.55 -25.97
CA GLY A 202 -4.49 -6.17 -25.64
C GLY A 202 -4.36 -7.62 -25.13
N VAL A 203 -5.41 -8.14 -24.51
CA VAL A 203 -5.52 -9.55 -24.07
C VAL A 203 -6.96 -9.99 -24.30
N LYS A 204 -7.19 -11.06 -25.08
CA LYS A 204 -8.54 -11.53 -25.43
C LYS A 204 -9.06 -12.63 -24.52
N ASN A 205 -8.18 -13.45 -23.95
CA ASN A 205 -8.54 -14.57 -23.08
C ASN A 205 -7.36 -14.99 -22.17
N GLU A 206 -7.63 -15.92 -21.24
CA GLU A 206 -6.67 -16.41 -20.25
C GLU A 206 -5.46 -17.13 -20.86
N GLN A 207 -5.63 -17.82 -22.00
CA GLN A 207 -4.50 -18.48 -22.68
C GLN A 207 -3.55 -17.45 -23.28
N GLU A 208 -4.09 -16.39 -23.88
CA GLU A 208 -3.31 -15.28 -24.41
C GLU A 208 -2.61 -14.52 -23.27
N LEU A 209 -3.29 -14.32 -22.13
CA LEU A 209 -2.70 -13.75 -20.92
C LEU A 209 -1.43 -14.53 -20.51
N ASN A 210 -1.52 -15.85 -20.41
CA ASN A 210 -0.39 -16.72 -20.04
C ASN A 210 0.79 -16.61 -21.02
N GLY A 211 0.50 -16.62 -22.32
CA GLY A 211 1.52 -16.49 -23.36
C GLY A 211 2.21 -15.14 -23.33
N LYS A 212 1.44 -14.04 -23.24
CA LYS A 212 1.96 -12.66 -23.20
C LYS A 212 2.75 -12.39 -21.91
N ALA A 213 2.27 -12.86 -20.76
CA ALA A 213 2.99 -12.75 -19.49
C ALA A 213 4.33 -13.49 -19.53
N SER A 214 4.34 -14.73 -20.07
CA SER A 214 5.57 -15.52 -20.23
C SER A 214 6.58 -14.84 -21.17
N ASN A 215 6.10 -14.23 -22.25
CA ASN A 215 6.94 -13.49 -23.18
C ASN A 215 7.52 -12.23 -22.53
N MET A 216 6.74 -11.50 -21.73
CA MET A 216 7.20 -10.32 -21.00
C MET A 216 8.30 -10.69 -19.99
N ILE A 217 8.11 -11.75 -19.20
CA ILE A 217 9.13 -12.25 -18.25
C ILE A 217 10.44 -12.54 -18.97
N LYS A 218 10.38 -13.22 -20.13
CA LYS A 218 11.58 -13.51 -20.95
C LYS A 218 12.23 -12.23 -21.49
N LYS A 219 11.44 -11.37 -22.14
CA LYS A 219 11.89 -10.11 -22.78
C LYS A 219 12.58 -9.19 -21.77
N LEU A 220 11.97 -9.01 -20.60
CA LEU A 220 12.45 -8.14 -19.54
C LEU A 220 13.40 -8.84 -18.56
N SER A 221 13.64 -10.16 -18.73
CA SER A 221 14.53 -10.94 -17.85
C SER A 221 14.12 -10.87 -16.37
N LEU A 222 12.83 -11.00 -16.10
CA LEU A 222 12.25 -10.94 -14.75
C LEU A 222 12.31 -12.30 -14.05
N GLN A 223 12.28 -12.28 -12.71
CA GLN A 223 12.04 -13.46 -11.89
C GLN A 223 10.53 -13.72 -11.71
N GLY A 224 9.72 -12.66 -11.68
CA GLY A 224 8.27 -12.77 -11.66
C GLY A 224 7.55 -11.55 -12.25
N LEU A 225 6.26 -11.71 -12.49
CA LEU A 225 5.31 -10.68 -12.91
C LEU A 225 4.03 -10.89 -12.10
N LEU A 226 3.63 -9.89 -11.32
CA LEU A 226 2.37 -9.94 -10.55
C LEU A 226 1.38 -8.98 -11.20
N ILE A 227 0.30 -9.52 -11.75
CA ILE A 227 -0.75 -8.71 -12.37
C ILE A 227 -1.87 -8.54 -11.35
N THR A 228 -2.18 -7.30 -10.98
CA THR A 228 -3.35 -6.98 -10.15
C THR A 228 -4.60 -6.88 -11.01
N ARG A 229 -5.68 -7.55 -10.62
CA ARG A 229 -6.91 -7.75 -11.42
C ARG A 229 -8.17 -7.22 -10.73
N GLY A 230 -8.02 -6.28 -9.79
CA GLY A 230 -9.14 -5.69 -9.07
C GLY A 230 -9.96 -6.74 -8.33
N GLN A 231 -11.25 -6.88 -8.68
CA GLN A 231 -12.16 -7.85 -8.05
C GLN A 231 -11.77 -9.31 -8.29
N GLU A 232 -11.00 -9.62 -9.32
CA GLU A 232 -10.49 -10.98 -9.57
C GLU A 232 -9.25 -11.31 -8.71
N GLY A 233 -8.77 -10.35 -7.91
CA GLY A 233 -7.59 -10.51 -7.05
C GLY A 233 -6.28 -10.28 -7.82
N MET A 234 -5.36 -11.23 -7.78
CA MET A 234 -4.03 -11.12 -8.39
C MET A 234 -3.58 -12.42 -9.06
N THR A 235 -2.87 -12.31 -10.18
CA THR A 235 -2.24 -13.44 -10.85
C THR A 235 -0.72 -13.28 -10.83
N LEU A 236 -0.02 -14.23 -10.22
CA LEU A 236 1.44 -14.31 -10.22
C LEU A 236 1.92 -15.22 -11.36
N PHE A 237 2.84 -14.71 -12.16
CA PHE A 237 3.66 -15.49 -13.09
C PHE A 237 5.09 -15.52 -12.56
N LYS A 238 5.62 -16.70 -12.25
CA LYS A 238 6.95 -16.87 -11.64
C LYS A 238 7.83 -17.76 -12.48
N LYS A 239 9.09 -17.36 -12.68
CA LYS A 239 10.09 -18.17 -13.39
C LYS A 239 10.78 -19.13 -12.44
N GLU A 240 10.56 -20.44 -12.59
CA GLU A 240 11.27 -21.47 -11.82
C GLU A 240 11.87 -22.52 -12.75
N ARG A 241 13.16 -22.84 -12.56
CA ARG A 241 13.88 -23.87 -13.35
C ARG A 241 13.69 -23.71 -14.88
N GLY A 242 13.64 -22.45 -15.35
CA GLY A 242 13.48 -22.11 -16.76
C GLY A 242 12.03 -22.11 -17.28
N LYS A 243 11.04 -22.53 -16.49
CA LYS A 243 9.61 -22.50 -16.83
C LYS A 243 8.90 -21.33 -16.13
N VAL A 244 7.81 -20.86 -16.71
CA VAL A 244 6.94 -19.84 -16.10
C VAL A 244 5.70 -20.54 -15.56
N ASN A 245 5.50 -20.46 -14.24
CA ASN A 245 4.35 -21.03 -13.55
C ASN A 245 3.36 -19.90 -13.22
N ARG A 246 2.07 -20.21 -13.30
CA ARG A 246 0.98 -19.30 -12.94
C ARG A 246 0.38 -19.71 -11.59
N SER A 247 0.03 -18.73 -10.77
CA SER A 247 -0.76 -18.91 -9.55
C SER A 247 -1.74 -17.75 -9.41
N ASP A 248 -3.00 -18.06 -9.16
CA ASP A 248 -4.07 -17.08 -8.97
C ASP A 248 -4.43 -16.95 -7.49
N PHE A 249 -4.65 -15.71 -7.05
CA PHE A 249 -4.95 -15.34 -5.67
C PHE A 249 -6.23 -14.52 -5.70
N PRO A 250 -7.40 -15.12 -5.42
CA PRO A 250 -8.68 -14.41 -5.46
C PRO A 250 -8.73 -13.31 -4.39
N THR A 251 -9.48 -12.24 -4.64
CA THR A 251 -9.67 -11.18 -3.63
C THR A 251 -10.48 -11.71 -2.45
N GLU A 252 -10.18 -11.22 -1.25
CA GLU A 252 -11.00 -11.43 -0.05
C GLU A 252 -11.78 -10.16 0.34
N ALA A 253 -11.62 -9.07 -0.43
CA ALA A 253 -12.27 -7.80 -0.14
C ALA A 253 -13.79 -7.91 -0.32
N ARG A 254 -14.55 -7.66 0.75
CA ARG A 254 -16.03 -7.65 0.72
C ARG A 254 -16.60 -6.25 0.45
N ASP A 255 -15.94 -5.20 0.95
CA ASP A 255 -16.38 -3.80 0.82
C ASP A 255 -15.27 -2.93 0.22
N VAL A 256 -15.53 -2.36 -0.97
CA VAL A 256 -14.60 -1.44 -1.65
C VAL A 256 -15.07 -0.01 -1.45
N PHE A 257 -14.30 0.77 -0.69
CA PHE A 257 -14.56 2.18 -0.41
C PHE A 257 -13.70 3.10 -1.29
N ASP A 258 -12.38 2.88 -1.33
CA ASP A 258 -11.44 3.68 -2.11
C ASP A 258 -10.26 2.82 -2.58
N VAL A 259 -9.95 2.85 -3.87
CA VAL A 259 -8.83 2.07 -4.46
C VAL A 259 -7.49 2.82 -4.44
N SER A 260 -7.48 4.05 -3.93
CA SER A 260 -6.29 4.91 -3.88
C SER A 260 -5.17 4.29 -3.05
N GLY A 261 -4.01 4.07 -3.67
CA GLY A 261 -2.84 3.52 -2.97
C GLY A 261 -2.85 1.99 -2.76
N ALA A 262 -3.83 1.27 -3.33
CA ALA A 262 -3.83 -0.20 -3.27
C ALA A 262 -2.58 -0.80 -3.94
N GLY A 263 -2.15 -0.26 -5.10
CA GLY A 263 -0.91 -0.68 -5.76
C GLY A 263 0.35 -0.46 -4.91
N ASP A 264 0.45 0.69 -4.23
CA ASP A 264 1.54 0.98 -3.30
C ASP A 264 1.58 -0.03 -2.15
N THR A 265 0.41 -0.42 -1.64
CA THR A 265 0.25 -1.40 -0.56
C THR A 265 0.68 -2.79 -1.02
N VAL A 266 0.32 -3.19 -2.25
CA VAL A 266 0.72 -4.47 -2.85
C VAL A 266 2.22 -4.58 -2.94
N ILE A 267 2.88 -3.60 -3.56
CA ILE A 267 4.33 -3.68 -3.77
C ILE A 267 5.11 -3.55 -2.45
N ALA A 268 4.65 -2.72 -1.51
CA ALA A 268 5.22 -2.62 -0.18
C ALA A 268 5.16 -3.96 0.57
N SER A 269 3.99 -4.60 0.58
CA SER A 269 3.77 -5.88 1.26
C SER A 269 4.57 -7.02 0.64
N LEU A 270 4.57 -7.09 -0.69
CA LEU A 270 5.30 -8.08 -1.46
C LEU A 270 6.81 -8.00 -1.18
N ALA A 271 7.39 -6.80 -1.25
CA ALA A 271 8.81 -6.58 -0.99
C ALA A 271 9.18 -6.79 0.48
N ALA A 272 8.33 -6.37 1.43
CA ALA A 272 8.54 -6.58 2.86
C ALA A 272 8.60 -8.06 3.22
N ALA A 273 7.65 -8.86 2.73
CA ALA A 273 7.61 -10.31 2.91
C ALA A 273 8.82 -11.00 2.28
N GLN A 274 9.13 -10.70 1.01
CA GLN A 274 10.29 -11.25 0.33
C GLN A 274 11.60 -10.91 1.04
N SER A 275 11.79 -9.65 1.45
CA SER A 275 13.00 -9.22 2.18
C SER A 275 13.15 -9.87 3.55
N SER A 276 12.08 -10.49 4.07
CA SER A 276 12.05 -11.19 5.34
C SER A 276 12.25 -12.71 5.22
N GLY A 277 12.42 -13.21 3.99
CA GLY A 277 12.68 -14.62 3.69
C GLY A 277 11.43 -15.47 3.40
N MET A 278 10.26 -14.85 3.23
CA MET A 278 9.04 -15.58 2.85
C MET A 278 9.11 -16.07 1.40
N THR A 279 8.30 -17.08 1.07
CA THR A 279 8.13 -17.52 -0.33
C THR A 279 7.42 -16.43 -1.14
N LEU A 280 7.58 -16.44 -2.48
CA LEU A 280 6.94 -15.42 -3.33
C LEU A 280 5.43 -15.54 -3.28
N GLU A 281 4.93 -16.77 -3.22
CA GLU A 281 3.52 -17.11 -3.10
C GLU A 281 2.94 -16.59 -1.77
N ASP A 282 3.62 -16.80 -0.65
CA ASP A 282 3.19 -16.25 0.65
C ASP A 282 3.28 -14.72 0.67
N SER A 283 4.27 -14.15 -0.02
CA SER A 283 4.40 -12.69 -0.16
C SER A 283 3.23 -12.09 -0.95
N VAL A 284 2.73 -12.80 -1.98
CA VAL A 284 1.54 -12.39 -2.74
C VAL A 284 0.27 -12.56 -1.90
N LYS A 285 0.13 -13.64 -1.11
CA LYS A 285 -1.01 -13.79 -0.19
C LYS A 285 -1.09 -12.63 0.81
N LEU A 286 0.05 -12.26 1.41
CA LEU A 286 0.13 -11.09 2.29
C LEU A 286 -0.27 -9.80 1.55
N ALA A 287 0.26 -9.59 0.35
CA ALA A 287 -0.04 -8.40 -0.45
C ALA A 287 -1.51 -8.32 -0.86
N ASN A 288 -2.14 -9.46 -1.16
CA ASN A 288 -3.57 -9.55 -1.49
C ASN A 288 -4.46 -9.25 -0.29
N ALA A 289 -4.15 -9.80 0.89
CA ALA A 289 -4.85 -9.46 2.13
C ALA A 289 -4.67 -7.98 2.50
N ALA A 290 -3.44 -7.46 2.39
CA ALA A 290 -3.13 -6.06 2.63
C ALA A 290 -3.93 -5.13 1.70
N ALA A 291 -3.97 -5.44 0.40
CA ALA A 291 -4.77 -4.71 -0.57
C ALA A 291 -6.26 -4.75 -0.21
N GLY A 292 -6.80 -5.92 0.14
CA GLY A 292 -8.20 -6.08 0.54
C GLY A 292 -8.60 -5.26 1.77
N ILE A 293 -7.68 -5.09 2.74
CA ILE A 293 -7.89 -4.24 3.91
C ILE A 293 -7.92 -2.76 3.52
N VAL A 294 -6.93 -2.28 2.75
CA VAL A 294 -6.81 -0.85 2.46
C VAL A 294 -7.88 -0.34 1.51
N VAL A 295 -8.40 -1.19 0.61
CA VAL A 295 -9.50 -0.75 -0.27
C VAL A 295 -10.80 -0.48 0.48
N GLY A 296 -10.95 -1.01 1.70
CA GLY A 296 -12.07 -0.73 2.61
C GLY A 296 -11.85 0.50 3.52
N LYS A 297 -10.78 1.27 3.31
CA LYS A 297 -10.45 2.51 4.03
C LYS A 297 -10.52 3.71 3.09
N SER A 298 -10.68 4.91 3.66
CA SER A 298 -10.67 6.15 2.86
C SER A 298 -9.24 6.64 2.62
N GLY A 299 -8.93 7.05 1.38
CA GLY A 299 -7.66 7.69 0.97
C GLY A 299 -6.44 6.77 1.03
N THR A 300 -5.22 7.34 0.93
CA THR A 300 -3.97 6.58 1.07
C THR A 300 -3.80 6.10 2.52
N ALA A 301 -4.19 4.85 2.77
CA ALA A 301 -4.09 4.19 4.06
C ALA A 301 -3.03 3.07 4.03
N SER A 302 -2.71 2.54 5.22
CA SER A 302 -1.86 1.36 5.36
C SER A 302 -2.56 0.32 6.23
N PRO A 303 -2.30 -0.98 6.02
CA PRO A 303 -2.82 -2.03 6.88
C PRO A 303 -2.00 -2.09 8.17
N SER A 304 -2.65 -2.42 9.28
CA SER A 304 -1.97 -2.77 10.51
C SER A 304 -1.66 -4.28 10.57
N LEU A 305 -0.62 -4.65 11.33
CA LEU A 305 -0.31 -6.07 11.57
C LEU A 305 -1.47 -6.82 12.23
N ALA A 306 -2.29 -6.13 13.03
CA ALA A 306 -3.47 -6.71 13.65
C ALA A 306 -4.53 -7.05 12.59
N GLU A 307 -4.86 -6.13 11.68
CA GLU A 307 -5.80 -6.38 10.59
C GLU A 307 -5.35 -7.54 9.70
N LEU A 308 -4.06 -7.57 9.34
CA LEU A 308 -3.48 -8.65 8.54
C LEU A 308 -3.54 -10.00 9.26
N SER A 309 -3.31 -10.01 10.57
CA SER A 309 -3.41 -11.25 11.35
C SER A 309 -4.82 -11.82 11.38
N ILE A 310 -5.84 -10.96 11.36
CA ILE A 310 -7.25 -11.36 11.29
C ILE A 310 -7.57 -11.88 9.88
N SER A 311 -7.22 -11.11 8.85
CA SER A 311 -7.50 -11.48 7.45
C SER A 311 -6.82 -12.78 7.03
N LEU A 312 -5.60 -13.06 7.49
CA LEU A 312 -4.86 -14.25 7.09
C LEU A 312 -5.15 -15.50 7.93
N ASN A 313 -5.72 -15.35 9.13
CA ASN A 313 -6.02 -16.46 10.05
C ASN A 313 -7.53 -16.59 10.25
N SER A 314 -8.27 -16.81 9.16
CA SER A 314 -9.68 -17.19 9.15
C SER A 314 -9.90 -18.46 10.00
N GLY A 315 -10.02 -18.32 11.33
CA GLY A 315 -10.15 -19.43 12.27
C GLY A 315 -9.95 -19.07 13.75
N ASP A 316 -8.79 -18.54 14.15
CA ASP A 316 -8.38 -18.56 15.58
C ASP A 316 -7.46 -17.40 16.00
N SER A 317 -7.93 -16.15 15.95
CA SER A 317 -7.11 -15.02 16.44
C SER A 317 -7.70 -14.38 17.69
N VAL A 318 -7.35 -14.94 18.86
CA VAL A 318 -7.46 -14.21 20.13
C VAL A 318 -6.48 -13.03 20.08
N LEU A 319 -7.00 -11.82 20.02
CA LEU A 319 -6.21 -10.59 19.94
C LEU A 319 -5.83 -10.09 21.33
N SER A 320 -4.62 -9.57 21.47
CA SER A 320 -4.21 -8.88 22.69
C SER A 320 -4.97 -7.56 22.87
N LYS A 321 -5.09 -7.11 24.12
CA LYS A 321 -5.70 -5.80 24.45
C LYS A 321 -5.04 -4.63 23.72
N ALA A 322 -3.73 -4.71 23.44
CA ALA A 322 -3.02 -3.68 22.67
C ALA A 322 -3.49 -3.66 21.20
N GLN A 323 -3.55 -4.82 20.56
CA GLN A 323 -4.03 -4.95 19.18
C GLN A 323 -5.48 -4.49 19.03
N ILE A 324 -6.36 -4.85 19.97
CA ILE A 324 -7.76 -4.39 19.97
C ILE A 324 -7.84 -2.86 20.10
N LYS A 325 -7.02 -2.25 20.96
CA LYS A 325 -6.98 -0.79 21.09
C LYS A 325 -6.58 -0.10 19.79
N ASP A 326 -5.64 -0.66 19.05
CA ASP A 326 -5.20 -0.10 17.77
C ASP A 326 -6.31 -0.22 16.71
N LEU A 327 -6.95 -1.39 16.60
CA LEU A 327 -8.10 -1.61 15.70
C LEU A 327 -9.29 -0.68 16.02
N VAL A 328 -9.58 -0.48 17.31
CA VAL A 328 -10.65 0.43 17.75
C VAL A 328 -10.34 1.89 17.39
N LYS A 329 -9.07 2.31 17.52
CA LYS A 329 -8.65 3.67 17.11
C LYS A 329 -8.78 3.85 15.60
N GLU A 330 -8.39 2.85 14.81
CA GLU A 330 -8.50 2.87 13.35
C GLU A 330 -9.96 2.92 12.91
N ALA A 331 -10.81 2.04 13.43
CA ALA A 331 -12.24 2.04 13.12
C ALA A 331 -12.91 3.39 13.46
N LYS A 332 -12.52 4.04 14.58
CA LYS A 332 -13.03 5.38 14.92
C LYS A 332 -12.59 6.47 13.92
N LYS A 333 -11.38 6.38 13.36
CA LYS A 333 -10.94 7.32 12.31
C LYS A 333 -11.78 7.20 11.05
N ASP A 334 -12.21 5.98 10.73
CA ASP A 334 -13.14 5.70 9.61
C ASP A 334 -14.62 5.98 9.98
N SER A 335 -14.89 6.59 11.14
CA SER A 335 -16.26 6.84 11.66
C SER A 335 -17.12 5.58 11.81
N LYS A 336 -16.50 4.40 11.99
CA LYS A 336 -17.20 3.12 12.18
C LYS A 336 -17.74 3.00 13.61
N LYS A 337 -18.97 2.50 13.72
CA LYS A 337 -19.64 2.17 14.98
C LYS A 337 -19.12 0.84 15.50
N ILE A 338 -18.61 0.86 16.73
CA ILE A 338 -17.99 -0.32 17.36
C ILE A 338 -18.92 -0.82 18.45
N VAL A 339 -19.26 -2.11 18.39
CA VAL A 339 -20.04 -2.82 19.41
C VAL A 339 -19.09 -3.64 20.26
N PHE A 340 -19.29 -3.60 21.57
CA PHE A 340 -18.50 -4.37 22.52
C PHE A 340 -19.41 -5.29 23.32
N THR A 341 -18.99 -6.54 23.45
CA THR A 341 -19.63 -7.55 24.29
C THR A 341 -18.58 -8.36 25.03
N ASN A 342 -18.97 -8.98 26.13
CA ASN A 342 -18.21 -10.02 26.79
C ASN A 342 -19.10 -11.21 27.16
N GLY A 343 -18.49 -12.39 27.30
CA GLY A 343 -19.24 -13.59 27.65
C GLY A 343 -18.38 -14.73 28.18
N CYS A 344 -19.06 -15.67 28.83
CA CYS A 344 -18.53 -16.99 29.16
C CYS A 344 -19.16 -17.98 28.18
N PHE A 345 -18.39 -18.45 27.22
CA PHE A 345 -18.87 -19.31 26.13
C PHE A 345 -18.53 -20.78 26.39
N ASP A 346 -18.79 -21.25 27.62
CA ASP A 346 -18.67 -22.66 27.98
C ASP A 346 -19.74 -23.44 27.20
N LEU A 347 -19.33 -24.32 26.27
CA LEU A 347 -20.21 -25.05 25.33
C LEU A 347 -21.08 -24.11 24.47
N LEU A 348 -20.65 -23.87 23.23
CA LEU A 348 -21.41 -23.05 22.27
C LEU A 348 -22.82 -23.63 22.04
N HIS A 349 -23.84 -22.80 22.28
CA HIS A 349 -25.24 -23.12 22.01
C HIS A 349 -25.90 -22.01 21.18
N VAL A 350 -27.07 -22.29 20.60
CA VAL A 350 -27.77 -21.38 19.68
C VAL A 350 -27.94 -19.96 20.21
N GLY A 351 -28.28 -19.81 21.50
CA GLY A 351 -28.37 -18.49 22.13
C GLY A 351 -27.10 -17.63 22.08
N HIS A 352 -25.90 -18.22 22.14
CA HIS A 352 -24.65 -17.47 21.96
C HIS A 352 -24.47 -17.01 20.51
N ILE A 353 -24.85 -17.82 19.54
CA ILE A 353 -24.76 -17.48 18.12
C ILE A 353 -25.71 -16.32 17.82
N THR A 354 -26.98 -16.46 18.18
CA THR A 354 -27.99 -15.41 17.98
C THR A 354 -27.60 -14.10 18.68
N TYR A 355 -27.09 -14.19 19.92
CA TYR A 355 -26.60 -13.03 20.64
C TYR A 355 -25.46 -12.30 19.91
N LEU A 356 -24.47 -13.05 19.40
CA LEU A 356 -23.34 -12.45 18.69
C LEU A 356 -23.76 -11.90 17.32
N GLU A 357 -24.66 -12.57 16.61
CA GLU A 357 -25.22 -12.09 15.34
C GLU A 357 -26.03 -10.79 15.54
N GLU A 358 -26.87 -10.72 16.57
CA GLU A 358 -27.60 -9.49 16.91
C GLU A 358 -26.64 -8.37 17.31
N ALA A 359 -25.61 -8.67 18.11
CA ALA A 359 -24.60 -7.69 18.50
C ALA A 359 -23.79 -7.18 17.29
N GLU A 360 -23.48 -8.04 16.34
CA GLU A 360 -22.81 -7.66 15.09
C GLU A 360 -23.65 -6.67 14.28
N GLN A 361 -24.97 -6.89 14.18
CA GLN A 361 -25.88 -6.01 13.44
C GLN A 361 -26.00 -4.59 14.02
N LEU A 362 -25.60 -4.38 15.29
CA LEU A 362 -25.71 -3.08 15.95
C LEU A 362 -24.58 -2.11 15.56
N GLY A 363 -23.58 -2.52 14.78
CA GLY A 363 -22.51 -1.64 14.31
C GLY A 363 -21.69 -2.23 13.17
N ASP A 364 -20.56 -1.58 12.86
CA ASP A 364 -19.68 -1.98 11.76
C ASP A 364 -18.60 -2.98 12.20
N ARG A 365 -18.33 -3.06 13.51
CA ARG A 365 -17.31 -3.93 14.12
C ARG A 365 -17.78 -4.45 15.48
N LEU A 366 -17.74 -5.76 15.68
CA LEU A 366 -17.99 -6.42 16.97
C LEU A 366 -16.67 -6.81 17.66
N VAL A 367 -16.49 -6.39 18.91
CA VAL A 367 -15.40 -6.84 19.79
C VAL A 367 -15.99 -7.74 20.85
N VAL A 368 -15.57 -9.01 20.86
CA VAL A 368 -16.01 -10.03 21.84
C VAL A 368 -14.88 -10.30 22.83
N ALA A 369 -15.10 -10.01 24.11
CA ALA A 369 -14.17 -10.35 25.17
C ALA A 369 -14.56 -11.68 25.84
N LEU A 370 -13.59 -12.61 25.91
CA LEU A 370 -13.77 -13.86 26.64
C LEU A 370 -13.46 -13.65 28.13
N ASN A 371 -14.39 -14.00 29.00
CA ASN A 371 -14.18 -13.96 30.44
C ASN A 371 -13.13 -15.02 30.84
N SER A 372 -12.22 -14.67 31.76
CA SER A 372 -11.26 -15.65 32.29
C SER A 372 -11.93 -16.61 33.28
N ASP A 373 -11.37 -17.82 33.43
CA ASP A 373 -11.85 -18.81 34.41
C ASP A 373 -12.03 -18.22 35.82
N SER A 374 -11.09 -17.37 36.22
CA SER A 374 -11.14 -16.67 37.52
C SER A 374 -12.32 -15.71 37.65
N SER A 375 -12.75 -15.08 36.55
CA SER A 375 -13.92 -14.20 36.50
C SER A 375 -15.21 -15.03 36.52
N VAL A 376 -15.25 -16.12 35.74
CA VAL A 376 -16.40 -17.03 35.67
C VAL A 376 -16.68 -17.68 37.04
N ARG A 377 -15.64 -18.15 37.74
CA ARG A 377 -15.75 -18.72 39.11
C ARG A 377 -16.19 -17.74 40.19
N LYS A 378 -16.17 -16.44 39.91
CA LYS A 378 -16.71 -15.42 40.83
C LYS A 378 -18.17 -15.07 40.53
N LEU A 379 -18.64 -15.39 39.33
CA LEU A 379 -20.00 -15.12 38.85
C LEU A 379 -20.93 -16.31 39.01
N LYS A 380 -20.39 -17.53 38.94
CA LYS A 380 -21.04 -18.79 39.35
C LYS A 380 -20.73 -19.04 40.82
#